data_AF-A0A1I7TTN3-F1
#
_entry.id   AF-A0A1I7TTN3-F1
#
_cell.length_a   1.000
_cell.length_b   1.000
_cell.length_c   1.000
_cell.angle_alpha   90.00
_cell.angle_beta   90.00
_cell.angle_gamma   90.00
#
_symmetry.space_group_name_H-M   'P 1'
#
loop_
_entity.id
_entity.type
_entity.pdbx_description
1 polymer ?
#
loop_
_entity_poly.entity_id
_entity_poly.type
_entity_poly.pdbx_seq_one_letter_code
_entity_poly.pdbx_strand_id
1 'polypeptide(L)'
;MDVITSITPSGGLYHQTIYEIATRTNGICGFEPDHLIYLLTTYFDNVDMPYTVYSVNVPVSGNGSISLPSFTPSCTYDCIFWPTMTIQDHGPLDTYRATKLTLKNILHNDTHYVGDDSDIAYETIRLNDAYLLPNISYEITLDYEYSNSQTQILQIRIFSQSSIDYWLPYD
;
A
#
# COMPACT_ATOMS: atom_id res chain seq x y z
N MET A 1 -10.03 -2.82 -7.02
CA MET A 1 -9.83 -2.09 -8.29
C MET A 1 -8.75 -1.07 -8.04
N ASP A 2 -7.66 -1.15 -8.79
CA ASP A 2 -6.57 -0.19 -8.66
C ASP A 2 -6.80 1.01 -9.56
N VAL A 3 -6.53 2.20 -9.05
CA VAL A 3 -6.83 3.45 -9.73
C VAL A 3 -5.65 4.41 -9.60
N ILE A 4 -5.34 5.10 -10.68
CA ILE A 4 -4.42 6.23 -10.69
C ILE A 4 -5.23 7.45 -11.11
N THR A 5 -5.12 8.52 -10.34
CA THR A 5 -5.84 9.77 -10.60
C THR A 5 -4.87 10.94 -10.63
N SER A 6 -5.22 11.94 -11.45
CA SER A 6 -4.49 13.20 -11.47
C SER A 6 -4.73 14.00 -10.18
N ILE A 7 -3.72 14.73 -9.71
CA ILE A 7 -3.87 15.81 -8.71
C ILE A 7 -4.40 17.12 -9.31
N THR A 8 -4.43 17.24 -10.65
CA THR A 8 -4.95 18.39 -11.40
C THR A 8 -5.98 17.96 -12.44
N PRO A 9 -7.06 17.25 -12.06
CA PRO A 9 -8.00 16.72 -13.04
C PRO A 9 -8.77 17.85 -13.73
N SER A 10 -8.97 17.69 -15.04
CA SER A 10 -9.75 18.62 -15.87
C SER A 10 -11.26 18.52 -15.64
N GLY A 11 -11.72 17.54 -14.85
CA GLY A 11 -13.12 17.35 -14.48
C GLY A 11 -13.30 16.58 -13.16
N GLY A 12 -14.36 16.90 -12.43
CA GLY A 12 -14.68 16.32 -11.12
C GLY A 12 -14.27 17.22 -9.94
N LEU A 13 -15.08 17.20 -8.87
CA LEU A 13 -14.79 17.90 -7.60
C LEU A 13 -14.48 16.93 -6.45
N TYR A 14 -14.50 15.62 -6.72
CA TYR A 14 -14.62 14.58 -5.70
C TYR A 14 -13.62 13.44 -5.93
N HIS A 15 -12.31 13.74 -5.92
CA HIS A 15 -11.29 12.71 -6.06
C HIS A 15 -11.35 11.68 -4.90
N GLN A 16 -11.90 12.09 -3.75
CA GLN A 16 -12.23 11.23 -2.62
C GLN A 16 -13.14 10.05 -3.01
N THR A 17 -14.11 10.26 -3.92
CA THR A 17 -15.02 9.18 -4.32
C THR A 17 -14.28 8.04 -5.01
N ILE A 18 -13.27 8.37 -5.82
CA ILE A 18 -12.44 7.35 -6.46
C ILE A 18 -11.61 6.59 -5.42
N TYR A 19 -11.03 7.31 -4.46
CA TYR A 19 -10.31 6.68 -3.34
C TYR A 19 -11.20 5.70 -2.57
N GLU A 20 -12.43 6.12 -2.22
CA GLU A 20 -13.42 5.27 -1.54
C GLU A 20 -13.80 4.02 -2.34
N ILE A 21 -13.93 4.13 -3.66
CA ILE A 21 -14.20 2.98 -4.53
C ILE A 21 -13.03 1.98 -4.48
N ALA A 22 -11.78 2.46 -4.56
CA ALA A 22 -10.61 1.60 -4.45
C ALA A 22 -10.57 0.89 -3.09
N THR A 23 -10.80 1.64 -1.99
CA THR A 23 -10.89 1.11 -0.62
C THR A 23 -11.90 -0.04 -0.54
N ARG A 24 -13.12 0.16 -1.07
CA ARG A 24 -14.22 -0.81 -1.01
C ARG A 24 -14.09 -1.99 -1.98
N THR A 25 -13.07 -2.01 -2.82
CA THR A 25 -12.84 -3.07 -3.81
C THR A 25 -11.49 -3.76 -3.61
N ASN A 26 -10.89 -3.63 -2.42
CA ASN A 26 -9.56 -4.15 -2.09
C ASN A 26 -8.45 -3.70 -3.05
N GLY A 27 -8.69 -2.64 -3.81
CA GLY A 27 -7.66 -2.06 -4.66
C GLY A 27 -6.92 -0.94 -3.97
N ILE A 28 -6.09 -0.26 -4.74
CA ILE A 28 -5.29 0.87 -4.27
C ILE A 28 -5.48 2.10 -5.18
N CYS A 29 -5.44 3.29 -4.61
CA CYS A 29 -5.63 4.55 -5.31
C CYS A 29 -4.42 5.48 -5.12
N GLY A 30 -3.71 5.75 -6.21
CA GLY A 30 -2.59 6.71 -6.25
C GLY A 30 -2.99 8.04 -6.87
N PHE A 31 -2.47 9.14 -6.35
CA PHE A 31 -2.63 10.49 -6.89
C PHE A 31 -1.30 11.01 -7.43
N GLU A 32 -1.25 11.42 -8.70
CA GLU A 32 -0.03 11.91 -9.36
C GLU A 32 -0.27 13.16 -10.21
N PRO A 33 0.77 14.00 -10.45
CA PRO A 33 0.77 14.97 -11.53
C PRO A 33 0.54 14.30 -12.89
N ASP A 34 -0.21 14.95 -13.78
CA ASP A 34 -0.55 14.42 -15.11
C ASP A 34 0.66 13.86 -15.88
N HIS A 35 1.78 14.57 -15.82
CA HIS A 35 3.01 14.22 -16.54
C HIS A 35 3.80 13.07 -15.90
N LEU A 36 3.43 12.60 -14.69
CA LEU A 36 4.06 11.49 -13.97
C LEU A 36 3.16 10.25 -13.84
N ILE A 37 1.89 10.32 -14.22
CA ILE A 37 0.95 9.18 -14.16
C ILE A 37 1.52 7.91 -14.82
N TYR A 38 2.26 8.06 -15.93
CA TYR A 38 2.86 6.94 -16.66
C TYR A 38 3.88 6.14 -15.83
N LEU A 39 4.46 6.73 -14.78
CA LEU A 39 5.38 6.03 -13.90
C LEU A 39 4.63 5.02 -13.04
N LEU A 40 3.48 5.40 -12.48
CA LEU A 40 2.63 4.49 -11.71
C LEU A 40 2.00 3.40 -12.57
N THR A 41 1.66 3.67 -13.84
CA THR A 41 1.06 2.64 -14.71
C THR A 41 1.98 1.44 -14.86
N THR A 42 3.31 1.63 -14.86
CA THR A 42 4.26 0.50 -14.93
C THR A 42 4.10 -0.49 -13.77
N TYR A 43 3.68 -0.02 -12.59
CA TYR A 43 3.45 -0.87 -11.41
C TYR A 43 2.01 -1.38 -11.32
N PHE A 44 1.06 -0.53 -11.70
CA PHE A 44 -0.37 -0.84 -11.67
C PHE A 44 -0.84 -1.65 -12.89
N ASP A 45 0.00 -1.82 -13.91
CA ASP A 45 -0.32 -2.60 -15.09
C ASP A 45 -0.61 -4.08 -14.73
N ASN A 46 -0.42 -4.50 -13.48
CA ASN A 46 -0.93 -5.75 -12.91
C ASN A 46 -0.44 -7.01 -13.65
N VAL A 47 0.41 -6.89 -14.67
CA VAL A 47 0.93 -8.02 -15.45
C VAL A 47 1.92 -8.83 -14.62
N ASP A 48 2.77 -8.14 -13.85
CA ASP A 48 3.83 -8.80 -13.10
C ASP A 48 3.38 -9.31 -11.72
N MET A 49 2.41 -8.65 -11.07
CA MET A 49 1.87 -9.06 -9.75
C MET A 49 0.33 -8.85 -9.67
N PRO A 50 -0.47 -9.61 -10.44
CA PRO A 50 -1.92 -9.37 -10.60
C PRO A 50 -2.78 -9.63 -9.36
N TYR A 51 -2.25 -10.33 -8.35
CA TYR A 51 -3.07 -10.85 -7.25
C TYR A 51 -2.80 -10.09 -5.97
N THR A 52 -3.82 -9.40 -5.46
CA THR A 52 -3.83 -8.91 -4.08
C THR A 52 -4.02 -10.10 -3.13
N VAL A 53 -3.02 -10.35 -2.28
CA VAL A 53 -3.02 -11.45 -1.30
C VAL A 53 -3.11 -10.98 0.15
N TYR A 54 -3.04 -9.66 0.36
CA TYR A 54 -3.26 -8.98 1.63
C TYR A 54 -3.90 -7.62 1.36
N SER A 55 -4.91 -7.25 2.14
CA SER A 55 -5.59 -5.96 2.02
C SER A 55 -6.06 -5.49 3.39
N VAL A 56 -5.64 -4.29 3.80
CA VAL A 56 -6.14 -3.60 4.99
C VAL A 56 -6.29 -2.11 4.73
N ASN A 57 -7.33 -1.50 5.30
CA ASN A 57 -7.60 -0.07 5.24
C ASN A 57 -7.49 0.48 6.67
N VAL A 58 -6.59 1.44 6.91
CA VAL A 58 -6.21 1.85 8.26
C VAL A 58 -6.41 3.35 8.46
N PRO A 59 -7.32 3.79 9.36
CA PRO A 59 -7.42 5.19 9.73
C PRO A 59 -6.26 5.59 10.65
N VAL A 60 -5.51 6.63 10.27
CA VAL A 60 -4.37 7.18 11.01
C VAL A 60 -4.52 8.69 11.19
N SER A 61 -3.96 9.26 12.26
CA SER A 61 -4.00 10.71 12.53
C SER A 61 -2.84 11.12 13.44
N GLY A 62 -2.21 12.26 13.15
CA GLY A 62 -1.07 12.75 13.92
C GLY A 62 0.17 11.87 13.74
N ASN A 63 0.70 11.35 14.85
CA ASN A 63 1.81 10.41 14.83
C ASN A 63 1.48 9.17 15.66
N GLY A 64 2.10 8.05 15.33
CA GLY A 64 1.87 6.81 16.06
C GLY A 64 2.44 5.58 15.39
N SER A 65 2.09 4.44 15.99
CA SER A 65 2.44 3.11 15.53
C SER A 65 1.24 2.19 15.71
N ILE A 66 0.92 1.37 14.70
CA ILE A 66 -0.20 0.43 14.71
C ILE A 66 0.31 -0.94 14.28
N SER A 67 -0.12 -1.98 15.00
CA SER A 67 0.03 -3.37 14.56
C SER A 67 -1.13 -3.76 13.65
N LEU A 68 -0.79 -4.31 12.49
CA LEU A 68 -1.74 -4.78 11.48
C LEU A 68 -1.87 -6.31 11.55
N PRO A 69 -2.92 -6.90 10.95
CA PRO A 69 -2.99 -8.35 10.78
C PRO A 69 -1.69 -8.89 10.16
N SER A 70 -1.19 -9.99 10.70
CA SER A 70 0.01 -10.63 10.17
C SER A 70 -0.22 -11.20 8.77
N PHE A 71 0.85 -11.37 8.02
CA PHE A 71 0.81 -11.99 6.69
C PHE A 71 1.62 -13.28 6.69
N THR A 72 1.06 -14.34 6.10
CA THR A 72 1.77 -15.61 5.90
C THR A 72 1.76 -15.94 4.41
N PRO A 73 2.92 -15.88 3.73
CA PRO A 73 3.03 -16.23 2.32
C PRO A 73 2.51 -17.65 2.05
N SER A 74 1.55 -17.78 1.14
CA SER A 74 0.97 -19.07 0.76
C SER A 74 1.81 -19.85 -0.27
N CYS A 75 2.95 -19.33 -0.67
CA CYS A 75 3.73 -19.94 -1.74
C CYS A 75 4.69 -21.03 -1.23
N THR A 76 5.19 -21.86 -2.15
CA THR A 76 5.96 -23.08 -1.82
C THR A 76 7.47 -22.86 -1.73
N TYR A 77 7.98 -21.83 -2.40
CA TYR A 77 9.38 -21.43 -2.42
C TYR A 77 9.49 -19.96 -2.01
N ASP A 78 10.69 -19.39 -1.96
CA ASP A 78 10.85 -17.95 -1.76
C ASP A 78 10.18 -17.20 -2.92
N CYS A 79 9.22 -16.33 -2.59
CA CYS A 79 8.46 -15.56 -3.57
C CYS A 79 8.67 -14.08 -3.38
N ILE A 80 8.60 -13.37 -4.50
CA ILE A 80 8.58 -11.92 -4.53
C ILE A 80 7.15 -11.47 -4.28
N PHE A 81 7.01 -10.58 -3.31
CA PHE A 81 5.79 -9.85 -3.03
C PHE A 81 6.04 -8.37 -3.19
N TRP A 82 5.01 -7.61 -3.56
CA TRP A 82 5.04 -6.15 -3.59
C TRP A 82 4.15 -5.58 -2.50
N PRO A 83 4.65 -5.43 -1.26
CA PRO A 83 4.00 -4.59 -0.27
C PRO A 83 3.92 -3.15 -0.79
N THR A 84 2.72 -2.59 -0.78
CA THR A 84 2.40 -1.26 -1.28
C THR A 84 1.49 -0.57 -0.29
N MET A 85 1.73 0.71 -0.04
CA MET A 85 0.86 1.54 0.77
C MET A 85 0.59 2.89 0.12
N THR A 86 -0.63 3.41 0.30
CA THR A 86 -0.85 4.84 0.17
C THR A 86 -0.32 5.54 1.42
N ILE A 87 0.19 6.76 1.26
CA ILE A 87 0.65 7.60 2.37
C ILE A 87 -0.24 8.81 2.66
N GLN A 88 -1.28 9.00 1.83
CA GLN A 88 -2.33 9.98 2.05
C GLN A 88 -3.56 9.54 1.23
N ASP A 89 -4.78 9.84 1.69
CA ASP A 89 -6.02 9.43 1.00
C ASP A 89 -6.53 10.45 -0.03
N HIS A 90 -5.75 11.51 -0.23
CA HIS A 90 -6.00 12.57 -1.19
C HIS A 90 -4.67 13.13 -1.69
N GLY A 91 -4.72 13.74 -2.88
CA GLY A 91 -3.64 14.56 -3.41
C GLY A 91 -4.05 16.04 -3.50
N PRO A 92 -3.08 16.97 -3.58
CA PRO A 92 -1.63 16.74 -3.51
C PRO A 92 -1.15 16.39 -2.10
N LEU A 93 0.09 15.87 -1.96
CA LEU A 93 0.72 15.70 -0.66
C LEU A 93 0.88 17.05 0.06
N ASP A 94 0.37 17.13 1.28
CA ASP A 94 0.38 18.36 2.07
C ASP A 94 0.60 18.13 3.58
N THR A 95 0.07 17.03 4.12
CA THR A 95 0.15 16.72 5.54
C THR A 95 1.18 15.65 5.89
N TYR A 96 1.51 14.77 4.94
CA TYR A 96 2.48 13.69 5.10
C TYR A 96 3.85 14.17 5.61
N ARG A 97 4.44 13.45 6.57
CA ARG A 97 5.83 13.64 7.01
C ARG A 97 6.67 12.40 6.81
N ALA A 98 6.21 11.28 7.38
CA ALA A 98 6.93 10.03 7.29
C ALA A 98 5.99 8.84 7.49
N THR A 99 6.30 7.73 6.82
CA THR A 99 5.70 6.42 7.09
C THR A 99 6.74 5.32 6.95
N LYS A 100 6.54 4.26 7.74
CA LYS A 100 7.33 3.04 7.66
C LYS A 100 6.45 1.83 7.96
N LEU A 101 6.14 1.07 6.92
CA LEU A 101 5.58 -0.27 7.02
C LEU A 101 6.73 -1.25 7.23
N THR A 102 6.63 -2.09 8.26
CA THR A 102 7.61 -3.12 8.58
C THR A 102 6.94 -4.47 8.54
N LEU A 103 7.49 -5.41 7.77
CA LEU A 103 7.12 -6.82 7.78
C LEU A 103 8.25 -7.58 8.47
N LYS A 104 8.00 -8.13 9.65
CA LYS A 104 9.03 -8.77 10.48
C LYS A 104 8.66 -10.19 10.81
N ASN A 105 9.57 -11.12 10.53
CA ASN A 105 9.53 -12.44 11.12
C ASN A 105 10.52 -12.54 12.28
N ILE A 106 9.99 -12.75 13.49
CA ILE A 106 10.80 -12.83 14.72
C ILE A 106 11.67 -14.10 14.74
N LEU A 107 11.15 -15.23 14.27
CA LEU A 107 11.81 -16.53 14.39
C LEU A 107 13.10 -16.61 13.56
N HIS A 108 13.10 -16.00 12.37
CA HIS A 108 14.22 -16.01 11.43
C HIS A 108 14.99 -14.68 11.40
N ASN A 109 14.58 -13.70 12.22
CA ASN A 109 15.14 -12.34 12.22
C ASN A 109 15.17 -11.71 10.81
N ASP A 110 14.12 -11.99 10.03
CA ASP A 110 13.94 -11.45 8.68
C ASP A 110 13.04 -10.20 8.76
N THR A 111 13.40 -9.12 8.07
CA THR A 111 12.67 -7.86 8.15
C THR A 111 12.73 -7.10 6.83
N HIS A 112 11.56 -6.72 6.33
CA HIS A 112 11.37 -5.95 5.11
C HIS A 112 10.67 -4.63 5.44
N TYR A 113 10.97 -3.59 4.67
CA TYR A 113 10.44 -2.24 4.90
C TYR A 113 9.84 -1.65 3.63
N VAL A 114 8.77 -0.87 3.80
CA VAL A 114 8.23 0.06 2.81
C VAL A 114 8.09 1.42 3.50
N GLY A 115 8.72 2.46 2.95
CA GLY A 115 8.71 3.82 3.47
C GLY A 115 9.77 4.72 2.82
N ASP A 116 10.04 5.87 3.44
CA ASP A 116 10.87 6.93 2.83
C ASP A 116 12.32 6.52 2.51
N ASP A 117 12.87 5.51 3.19
CA ASP A 117 14.26 5.05 3.02
C ASP A 117 14.41 3.88 2.05
N SER A 118 13.33 3.26 1.58
CA SER A 118 13.39 1.94 0.91
C SER A 118 12.70 1.88 -0.45
N ASP A 119 12.11 2.97 -0.96
CA ASP A 119 11.01 2.82 -1.91
C ASP A 119 11.22 3.42 -3.29
N ILE A 120 10.53 2.79 -4.23
CA ILE A 120 9.99 3.50 -5.37
C ILE A 120 8.84 4.38 -4.86
N ALA A 121 9.08 5.69 -4.83
CA ALA A 121 8.13 6.68 -4.35
C ALA A 121 7.49 7.43 -5.53
N TYR A 122 6.16 7.43 -5.55
CA TYR A 122 5.34 8.23 -6.46
C TYR A 122 4.34 8.96 -5.60
N GLU A 123 4.45 10.28 -5.49
CA GLU A 123 3.61 11.16 -4.66
C GLU A 123 2.93 10.42 -3.50
N THR A 124 1.68 9.96 -3.64
CA THR A 124 0.90 9.34 -2.55
C THR A 124 1.05 7.82 -2.38
N ILE A 125 1.90 7.15 -3.15
CA ILE A 125 2.16 5.71 -3.13
C ILE A 125 3.62 5.42 -2.74
N ARG A 126 3.77 4.35 -1.97
CA ARG A 126 5.04 3.78 -1.52
C ARG A 126 5.01 2.28 -1.75
N LEU A 127 6.04 1.74 -2.39
CA LEU A 127 6.14 0.32 -2.68
C LEU A 127 7.59 -0.15 -2.69
N ASN A 128 7.76 -1.44 -2.40
CA ASN A 128 9.05 -2.11 -2.48
C ASN A 128 8.85 -3.59 -2.85
N ASP A 129 9.93 -4.28 -3.23
CA ASP A 129 9.94 -5.74 -3.33
C ASP A 129 10.32 -6.39 -1.99
N ALA A 130 9.67 -7.50 -1.68
CA ALA A 130 9.94 -8.28 -0.47
C ALA A 130 10.05 -9.76 -0.81
N TYR A 131 11.21 -10.35 -0.53
CA TYR A 131 11.44 -11.79 -0.63
C TYR A 131 11.05 -12.42 0.71
N LEU A 132 9.82 -12.91 0.78
CA LEU A 132 9.28 -13.48 2.01
C LEU A 132 9.41 -15.00 2.00
N LEU A 133 9.82 -15.56 3.13
CA LEU A 133 9.96 -16.99 3.32
C LEU A 133 8.58 -17.68 3.31
N PRO A 134 8.45 -18.84 2.66
CA PRO A 134 7.18 -19.54 2.52
C PRO A 134 6.67 -20.10 3.85
N ASN A 135 5.34 -20.05 4.06
CA ASN A 135 4.64 -20.63 5.22
C ASN A 135 5.11 -20.11 6.59
N ILE A 136 5.68 -18.90 6.62
CA ILE A 136 6.17 -18.25 7.84
C ILE A 136 5.38 -16.95 8.05
N SER A 137 4.93 -16.71 9.29
CA SER A 137 4.14 -15.51 9.61
C SER A 137 5.04 -14.29 9.82
N TYR A 138 4.70 -13.20 9.15
CA TYR A 138 5.29 -11.87 9.31
C TYR A 138 4.35 -10.98 10.09
N GLU A 139 4.81 -10.45 11.22
CA GLU A 139 4.13 -9.37 11.93
C GLU A 139 4.26 -8.09 11.11
N ILE A 140 3.18 -7.35 10.98
CA ILE A 140 3.15 -6.11 10.21
C ILE A 140 2.89 -4.94 11.15
N THR A 141 3.78 -3.95 11.11
CA THR A 141 3.62 -2.70 11.87
C THR A 141 3.72 -1.50 10.95
N LEU A 142 2.89 -0.50 11.19
CA LEU A 142 2.91 0.78 10.50
C LEU A 142 3.27 1.87 11.49
N ASP A 143 4.41 2.53 11.27
CA ASP A 143 4.75 3.79 11.92
C ASP A 143 4.39 4.94 10.98
N TYR A 144 3.81 6.02 11.51
CA TYR A 144 3.37 7.17 10.72
C TYR A 144 3.53 8.49 11.46
N GLU A 145 3.75 9.55 10.68
CA GLU A 145 3.82 10.94 11.15
C GLU A 145 3.19 11.88 10.12
N TYR A 146 2.28 12.73 10.61
CA TYR A 146 1.62 13.80 9.86
C TYR A 146 1.77 15.14 10.56
N SER A 147 1.72 16.22 9.79
CA SER A 147 1.85 17.59 10.28
C SER A 147 0.64 18.08 11.08
N ASN A 148 -0.49 17.39 10.99
CA ASN A 148 -1.74 17.72 11.66
C ASN A 148 -2.45 16.45 12.14
N SER A 149 -3.62 16.62 12.76
CA SER A 149 -4.45 15.52 13.27
C SER A 149 -5.64 15.19 12.36
N GLN A 150 -5.58 15.57 11.07
CA GLN A 150 -6.59 15.14 10.11
C GLN A 150 -6.42 13.64 9.87
N THR A 151 -7.52 12.90 9.94
CA THR A 151 -7.50 11.46 9.68
C THR A 151 -7.26 11.21 8.20
N GLN A 152 -6.32 10.31 7.92
CA GLN A 152 -6.10 9.71 6.61
C GLN A 152 -6.52 8.24 6.69
N ILE A 153 -7.17 7.72 5.66
CA ILE A 153 -7.42 6.27 5.53
C ILE A 153 -6.36 5.70 4.61
N LEU A 154 -5.38 4.96 5.13
CA LEU A 154 -4.35 4.37 4.28
C LEU A 154 -4.77 2.99 3.77
N GLN A 155 -4.61 2.78 2.46
CA GLN A 155 -4.74 1.48 1.81
C GLN A 155 -3.38 0.78 1.79
N ILE A 156 -3.29 -0.39 2.42
CA ILE A 156 -2.09 -1.23 2.43
C ILE A 156 -2.42 -2.55 1.75
N ARG A 157 -1.61 -2.91 0.75
CA ARG A 157 -1.78 -4.09 -0.08
C ARG A 157 -0.48 -4.87 -0.15
N ILE A 158 -0.57 -6.18 -0.33
CA ILE A 158 0.55 -7.01 -0.77
C ILE A 158 0.12 -7.68 -2.05
N PHE A 159 0.85 -7.43 -3.13
CA PHE A 159 0.62 -8.06 -4.43
C PHE A 159 1.56 -9.25 -4.65
N SER A 160 1.10 -10.21 -5.45
CA SER A 160 1.83 -11.44 -5.77
C SER A 160 1.56 -11.90 -7.20
N GLN A 161 2.49 -12.71 -7.72
CA GLN A 161 2.34 -13.48 -8.97
C GLN A 161 1.38 -14.66 -8.83
N SER A 162 1.12 -15.11 -7.60
CA SER A 162 0.26 -16.26 -7.33
C SER A 162 -1.00 -15.82 -6.59
N SER A 163 -2.15 -16.37 -7.01
CA SER A 163 -3.43 -16.13 -6.34
C SER A 163 -3.53 -16.90 -5.03
N ILE A 164 -4.35 -16.39 -4.11
CA ILE A 164 -4.89 -17.14 -2.97
C ILE A 164 -6.22 -17.81 -3.34
N ASP A 165 -6.61 -18.85 -2.60
CA ASP A 165 -7.82 -19.66 -2.82
C ASP A 165 -9.05 -19.18 -2.03
N TYR A 166 -8.94 -18.03 -1.37
CA TYR A 166 -10.02 -17.38 -0.63
C TYR A 166 -10.16 -15.91 -1.03
N TRP A 167 -11.35 -15.34 -0.80
CA TRP A 167 -11.60 -13.91 -1.01
C TRP A 167 -11.07 -13.11 0.17
N LEU A 168 -10.32 -12.05 -0.10
CA LEU A 168 -9.97 -11.08 0.92
C LEU A 168 -11.26 -10.39 1.42
N PRO A 169 -11.41 -10.19 2.74
CA PRO A 169 -12.53 -9.44 3.28
C PRO A 169 -12.52 -8.00 2.72
N TYR A 170 -13.70 -7.42 2.56
CA TYR A 170 -13.87 -6.01 2.24
C TYR A 170 -14.17 -5.28 3.54
N ASP A 171 -13.20 -4.52 4.03
CA ASP A 171 -13.35 -3.68 5.24
C ASP A 171 -13.55 -2.21 4.86
#